data_AF-A0A3D4NAE3-F1
#
_entry.id   AF-A0A3D4NAE3-F1
#
_cell.length_a   1.000
_cell.length_b   1.000
_cell.length_c   1.000
_cell.angle_alpha   90.00
_cell.angle_beta   90.00
_cell.angle_gamma   90.00
#
_symmetry.space_group_name_H-M   'P 1'
#
loop_
_entity.id
_entity.type
_entity.pdbx_description
1 polymer ?
#
loop_
_entity_poly.entity_id
_entity_poly.type
_entity_poly.pdbx_seq_one_letter_code
_entity_poly.pdbx_strand_id
1 'polypeptide(L)' 'MTNEITTVGIIGVGQIGIVHLENYLTLPNVKVAAIAGRDPQKTEAIAQKYNIPFWTT' A
#
# COMPACT_ATOMS: atom_id res chain seq x y z
N MET A 1 15.76 -15.09 -11.33
CA MET A 1 15.03 -14.04 -10.58
C MET A 1 15.90 -13.68 -9.38
N THR A 2 16.22 -12.41 -9.18
CA THR A 2 17.05 -11.97 -8.05
C THR A 2 16.25 -12.06 -6.75
N ASN A 3 16.90 -12.44 -5.65
CA ASN A 3 16.31 -12.54 -4.31
C ASN A 3 16.11 -11.17 -3.63
N GLU A 4 16.16 -10.08 -4.38
CA GLU A 4 16.08 -8.72 -3.84
C GLU A 4 14.63 -8.33 -3.59
N ILE A 5 14.34 -7.92 -2.35
CA ILE A 5 13.03 -7.41 -1.96
C ILE A 5 12.96 -5.92 -2.28
N THR A 6 12.05 -5.54 -3.18
CA THR A 6 11.75 -4.13 -3.44
C THR A 6 10.74 -3.62 -2.42
N THR A 7 11.14 -2.61 -1.65
CA THR A 7 10.25 -1.97 -0.67
C THR A 7 9.55 -0.77 -1.32
N VAL A 8 8.23 -0.71 -1.24
CA VAL A 8 7.41 0.30 -1.92
C VAL A 8 6.47 1.02 -0.96
N GLY A 9 6.23 2.31 -1.22
CA GLY A 9 5.15 3.09 -0.61
C GLY A 9 4.11 3.46 -1.67
N ILE A 10 2.83 3.45 -1.31
CA ILE A 10 1.74 3.78 -2.23
C ILE A 10 1.11 5.12 -1.81
N ILE A 11 1.15 6.10 -2.71
CA ILE A 11 0.53 7.42 -2.48
C ILE A 11 -0.76 7.49 -3.29
N GLY A 12 -1.88 7.66 -2.61
CA GLY A 12 -3.22 7.74 -3.18
C GLY A 12 -3.92 6.39 -3.19
N VAL A 13 -4.78 6.15 -2.20
CA VAL A 13 -5.65 4.96 -2.13
C VAL A 13 -7.01 5.18 -2.81
N GLY A 14 -6.96 5.68 -4.03
CA GLY A 14 -8.10 5.70 -4.96
C GLY A 14 -8.45 4.28 -5.43
N GLN A 15 -9.44 4.16 -6.31
CA GLN A 15 -9.79 2.86 -6.91
C GLN A 15 -8.57 2.18 -7.56
N ILE A 16 -7.79 2.93 -8.35
CA ILE A 16 -6.57 2.43 -8.99
C ILE A 16 -5.46 2.14 -7.99
N GLY A 17 -5.31 2.96 -6.95
CA GLY A 17 -4.33 2.74 -5.89
C GLY A 17 -4.56 1.43 -5.13
N ILE A 18 -5.82 1.07 -4.90
CA ILE A 18 -6.19 -0.21 -4.28
C ILE A 18 -5.83 -1.39 -5.21
N VAL A 19 -6.08 -1.29 -6.52
CA VAL A 19 -5.69 -2.33 -7.48
C VAL A 19 -4.18 -2.56 -7.49
N HIS A 20 -3.38 -1.48 -7.47
CA HIS A 20 -1.92 -1.59 -7.35
C HIS A 20 -1.49 -2.20 -6.02
N LEU A 21 -2.11 -1.79 -4.91
CA LEU A 21 -1.86 -2.36 -3.60
C LEU A 21 -2.10 -3.87 -3.59
N GLU A 22 -3.27 -4.30 -4.03
CA GLU A 22 -3.64 -5.73 -4.07
C GLU A 22 -2.67 -6.52 -4.95
N ASN A 23 -2.31 -5.98 -6.12
CA ASN A 23 -1.34 -6.64 -7.00
C ASN A 23 0.05 -6.74 -6.34
N TYR A 24 0.55 -5.68 -5.71
CA TYR A 24 1.85 -5.70 -5.04
C TYR A 24 1.89 -6.65 -3.85
N LEU A 25 0.78 -6.84 -3.13
CA LEU A 25 0.69 -7.83 -2.06
C LEU A 25 0.79 -9.29 -2.57
N THR A 26 0.54 -9.54 -3.86
CA THR A 26 0.74 -10.87 -4.46
C THR A 26 2.17 -11.14 -4.90
N LEU A 27 3.02 -10.12 -5.00
CA LEU A 27 4.37 -10.26 -5.53
C LEU A 27 5.34 -10.73 -4.43
N PRO A 28 6.00 -11.88 -4.58
CA PRO A 28 6.85 -12.46 -3.53
C PRO A 28 8.13 -11.65 -3.25
N ASN A 29 8.51 -10.76 -4.15
CA ASN A 29 9.70 -9.92 -4.07
C ASN A 29 9.36 -8.43 -3.81
N VAL A 30 8.14 -8.13 -3.35
CA VAL A 30 7.71 -6.77 -3.01
C VAL A 30 7.23 -6.71 -1.57
N LYS A 31 7.65 -5.66 -0.87
CA LYS A 31 7.15 -5.32 0.47
C LYS A 31 6.49 -3.95 0.43
N VAL A 32 5.18 -3.89 0.64
CA VAL A 32 4.48 -2.62 0.83
C VAL A 32 4.76 -2.12 2.25
N ALA A 33 5.51 -1.03 2.37
CA ALA A 33 5.94 -0.48 3.66
C ALA A 33 4.91 0.49 4.26
N ALA A 34 4.22 1.27 3.43
CA ALA A 34 3.22 2.22 3.88
C ALA A 34 2.28 2.63 2.75
N ILE A 35 1.10 3.15 3.13
CA ILE A 35 0.19 3.87 2.24
C ILE A 35 0.03 5.32 2.70
N ALA A 36 -0.25 6.24 1.78
CA ALA A 36 -0.53 7.63 2.11
C ALA A 36 -1.74 8.17 1.33
N GLY A 37 -2.52 9.05 1.94
CA GLY A 37 -3.69 9.64 1.30
C GLY A 37 -4.16 10.94 1.92
N ARG A 38 -4.97 11.69 1.17
CA ARG A 38 -5.57 12.97 1.62
C ARG A 38 -6.87 12.81 2.38
N ASP A 39 -7.51 11.64 2.27
CA ASP A 39 -8.75 11.32 2.99
C ASP A 39 -8.38 10.42 4.17
N PRO A 40 -8.39 10.93 5.42
CA PRO A 40 -7.94 10.17 6.57
C PRO A 40 -8.78 8.92 6.83
N GLN A 41 -10.11 9.04 6.72
CA GLN A 41 -11.04 7.95 6.99
C GLN A 41 -10.83 6.81 6.00
N LYS A 42 -10.74 7.14 4.69
CA LYS A 42 -10.50 6.14 3.66
C LYS A 42 -9.13 5.51 3.79
N THR A 43 -8.10 6.31 4.06
CA THR A 43 -6.72 5.83 4.15
C THR A 43 -6.55 4.91 5.35
N GLU A 44 -7.08 5.29 6.52
CA GLU A 44 -7.06 4.47 7.73
C GLU A 44 -7.85 3.17 7.55
N ALA A 45 -9.04 3.20 6.94
CA ALA A 45 -9.83 1.98 6.71
C ALA A 45 -9.09 0.97 5.82
N ILE A 46 -8.38 1.44 4.78
CA ILE A 46 -7.55 0.57 3.93
C ILE A 46 -6.31 0.10 4.69
N ALA A 47 -5.66 0.96 5.45
CA ALA A 47 -4.51 0.62 6.28
C ALA A 47 -4.83 -0.54 7.24
N GLN A 48 -5.98 -0.45 7.92
CA GLN A 48 -6.48 -1.47 8.83
C GLN A 48 -6.84 -2.76 8.08
N LYS A 49 -7.52 -2.66 6.93
CA LYS A 49 -7.92 -3.83 6.12
C LYS A 49 -6.73 -4.71 5.72
N TYR A 50 -5.61 -4.09 5.33
CA TYR A 50 -4.42 -4.83 4.88
C TYR A 50 -3.29 -4.89 5.94
N ASN A 51 -3.52 -4.33 7.14
CA ASN A 51 -2.53 -4.23 8.22
C ASN A 51 -1.21 -3.56 7.78
N ILE A 52 -1.31 -2.38 7.16
CA ILE A 52 -0.18 -1.62 6.59
C ILE A 52 -0.08 -0.26 7.29
N PRO A 53 1.13 0.22 7.65
CA PRO A 53 1.32 1.59 8.15
C PRO A 53 0.75 2.64 7.20
N PHE A 54 0.25 3.74 7.73
CA PHE A 54 -0.31 4.81 6.91
C PHE A 54 0.07 6.22 7.35
N TRP A 55 -0.02 7.15 6.40
CA TRP A 55 0.14 8.58 6.65
C TRP A 55 -0.99 9.37 5.99
N THR A 56 -1.47 10.40 6.69
CA THR A 56 -2.50 11.33 6.20
C THR A 56 -2.08 12.76 6.51
N THR A 57 -2.56 13.72 5.71
CA THR A 57 -2.35 15.16 5.95
C THR A 57 -3.45 15.76 6.81
#